data_AF-A0A172Y347-F1
#
_entry.id   AF-A0A172Y347-F1
#
_cell.length_a   1.000
_cell.length_b   1.000
_cell.length_c   1.000
_cell.angle_alpha   90.00
_cell.angle_beta   90.00
_cell.angle_gamma   90.00
#
_symmetry.space_group_name_H-M   'P 1'
#
loop_
_entity.id
_entity.type
_entity.pdbx_description
1 polymer ?
#
loop_
_entity_poly.entity_id
_entity_poly.type
_entity_poly.pdbx_seq_one_letter_code
_entity_poly.pdbx_strand_id
1 'polypeptide(L)'
;MADAFKSLILDRDACEVIPIPLASSALDEVSQVLSHFFWCALNLPGFDNSFLDALTEEMKAVVFIYSGDLPEGEAYEGALVSVEVIDDWSVVGLSQNRITLILSVMAIARVEIQFEDRDDARYDREDGVWYGARSAATEIDEEVRIQVLVDLDRSSGQVVEARILDDEVGVHGPSDDIYDY
;
A
#
# COMPACT_ATOMS: atom_id res chain seq x y z
N MET A 1 13.14 -9.27 -11.47
CA MET A 1 12.24 -8.57 -10.52
C MET A 1 11.03 -7.99 -11.27
N ALA A 2 10.46 -8.74 -12.23
CA ALA A 2 9.39 -8.28 -13.13
C ALA A 2 8.34 -9.38 -13.41
N ASP A 3 8.38 -10.49 -12.65
CA ASP A 3 7.56 -11.68 -12.91
C ASP A 3 6.41 -11.89 -11.91
N ALA A 4 6.33 -11.12 -10.83
CA ALA A 4 5.24 -11.26 -9.85
C ALA A 4 3.91 -10.61 -10.30
N PHE A 5 3.97 -9.54 -11.12
CA PHE A 5 2.77 -8.81 -11.56
C PHE A 5 1.96 -9.51 -12.68
N LYS A 6 2.58 -10.45 -13.39
CA LYS A 6 2.03 -10.99 -14.65
C LYS A 6 0.86 -11.96 -14.50
N SER A 7 0.60 -12.47 -13.30
CA SER A 7 -0.40 -13.51 -13.08
C SER A 7 -1.80 -12.98 -12.75
N LEU A 8 -1.96 -11.67 -12.49
CA LEU A 8 -3.21 -11.14 -11.91
C LEU A 8 -4.18 -10.52 -12.93
N ILE A 9 -3.78 -10.35 -14.19
CA ILE A 9 -4.58 -9.63 -15.19
C ILE A 9 -5.26 -10.63 -16.14
N LEU A 10 -6.50 -10.99 -15.80
CA LEU A 10 -7.44 -11.73 -16.65
C LEU A 10 -7.82 -10.90 -17.89
N ASP A 11 -7.85 -11.61 -19.03
CA ASP A 11 -8.36 -11.29 -20.37
C ASP A 11 -8.09 -9.90 -20.99
N ARG A 12 -7.28 -9.91 -22.05
CA ARG A 12 -6.80 -8.77 -22.85
C ARG A 12 -7.79 -8.33 -23.95
N ASP A 13 -9.09 -8.44 -23.73
CA ASP A 13 -10.04 -8.02 -24.76
C ASP A 13 -10.18 -6.49 -24.80
N ALA A 14 -10.13 -5.96 -26.02
CA ALA A 14 -9.92 -4.56 -26.33
C ALA A 14 -10.98 -3.64 -25.70
N CYS A 15 -10.51 -2.57 -25.07
CA CYS A 15 -11.33 -1.48 -24.54
C CYS A 15 -12.03 -0.71 -25.64
N GLU A 16 -13.19 -1.19 -26.05
CA GLU A 16 -14.12 -0.40 -26.85
C GLU A 16 -14.82 0.62 -25.94
N VAL A 17 -14.92 1.87 -26.37
CA VAL A 17 -15.53 2.95 -25.58
C VAL A 17 -17.05 2.72 -25.54
N ILE A 18 -17.56 2.22 -24.42
CA ILE A 18 -19.00 2.04 -24.23
C ILE A 18 -19.64 3.39 -23.89
N PRO A 19 -20.62 3.89 -24.66
CA PRO A 19 -21.38 5.09 -24.30
C PRO A 19 -22.26 4.81 -23.07
N ILE A 20 -22.25 5.70 -22.08
CA ILE A 20 -23.07 5.58 -20.86
C ILE A 20 -24.56 5.74 -21.25
N PRO A 21 -25.43 4.73 -21.05
CA PRO A 21 -26.87 4.89 -21.28
C PRO A 21 -27.51 5.70 -20.14
N LEU A 22 -28.29 6.72 -20.50
CA LEU A 22 -29.11 7.52 -19.57
C LEU A 22 -30.50 6.88 -19.44
N ALA A 23 -30.65 5.78 -18.71
CA ALA A 23 -31.98 5.18 -18.45
C ALA A 23 -32.11 4.58 -17.03
N SER A 24 -33.34 4.55 -16.49
CA SER A 24 -33.65 4.45 -15.05
C SER A 24 -33.56 3.04 -14.42
N SER A 25 -32.91 2.07 -15.06
CA SER A 25 -32.38 0.81 -14.47
C SER A 25 -30.96 1.02 -13.89
N ALA A 26 -30.68 2.27 -13.51
CA ALA A 26 -29.40 2.93 -13.72
C ALA A 26 -28.21 2.43 -12.88
N LEU A 27 -28.41 1.75 -11.75
CA LEU A 27 -27.30 1.45 -10.84
C LEU A 27 -26.44 0.28 -11.32
N ASP A 28 -27.07 -0.82 -11.77
CA ASP A 28 -26.33 -1.98 -12.29
C ASP A 28 -25.64 -1.66 -13.62
N GLU A 29 -26.28 -0.86 -14.47
CA GLU A 29 -25.71 -0.43 -15.75
C GLU A 29 -24.55 0.56 -15.54
N VAL A 30 -24.67 1.51 -14.61
CA VAL A 30 -23.58 2.42 -14.27
C VAL A 30 -22.42 1.65 -13.64
N SER A 31 -22.70 0.70 -12.74
CA SER A 31 -21.65 -0.15 -12.16
C SER A 31 -20.89 -0.94 -13.22
N GLN A 32 -21.59 -1.55 -14.19
CA GLN A 32 -20.94 -2.29 -15.28
C GLN A 32 -20.06 -1.37 -16.14
N VAL A 33 -20.53 -0.16 -16.45
CA VAL A 33 -19.76 0.80 -17.25
C VAL A 33 -18.53 1.31 -16.49
N LEU A 34 -18.64 1.56 -15.18
CA LEU A 34 -17.50 1.95 -14.36
C LEU A 34 -16.48 0.81 -14.21
N SER A 35 -16.94 -0.43 -14.02
CA SER A 35 -16.08 -1.61 -14.02
C SER A 35 -15.31 -1.77 -15.33
N HIS A 36 -15.97 -1.53 -16.47
CA HIS A 36 -15.30 -1.55 -17.77
C HIS A 36 -14.19 -0.50 -17.86
N PHE A 37 -14.46 0.75 -17.47
CA PHE A 37 -13.43 1.80 -17.47
C PHE A 37 -12.28 1.51 -16.50
N PHE A 38 -12.56 0.92 -15.35
CA PHE A 38 -11.57 0.48 -14.39
C PHE A 38 -10.61 -0.56 -14.99
N TRP A 39 -11.13 -1.69 -15.49
CA TRP A 39 -10.32 -2.73 -16.10
C TRP A 39 -9.54 -2.21 -17.31
N CYS A 40 -10.16 -1.31 -18.08
CA CYS A 40 -9.49 -0.66 -19.18
C CYS A 40 -8.30 0.19 -18.77
N ALA A 41 -8.43 0.97 -17.70
CA ALA A 41 -7.36 1.83 -17.24
C ALA A 41 -6.18 1.01 -16.67
N LEU A 42 -6.48 -0.05 -15.90
CA LEU A 42 -5.44 -0.92 -15.33
C LEU A 42 -4.69 -1.74 -16.37
N ASN A 43 -5.36 -2.12 -17.46
CA ASN A 43 -4.75 -2.96 -18.50
C ASN A 43 -3.88 -2.18 -19.51
N LEU A 44 -3.80 -0.85 -19.36
CA LEU A 44 -2.93 -0.04 -20.20
C LEU A 44 -1.47 -0.23 -19.78
N PRO A 45 -0.53 -0.33 -20.74
CA PRO A 45 0.86 -0.66 -20.46
C PRO A 45 1.60 0.41 -19.64
N GLY A 46 1.03 1.62 -19.53
CA GLY A 46 1.57 2.70 -18.70
C GLY A 46 1.27 2.56 -17.21
N PHE A 47 0.28 1.75 -16.82
CA PHE A 47 -0.23 1.72 -15.45
C PHE A 47 0.81 1.17 -14.47
N ASP A 48 1.20 -0.11 -14.62
CA ASP A 48 1.99 -0.84 -13.61
C ASP A 48 3.22 -0.07 -13.12
N ASN A 49 4.09 0.37 -14.05
CA ASN A 49 5.33 1.05 -13.67
C ASN A 49 5.07 2.43 -13.06
N SER A 50 4.15 3.21 -13.64
CA SER A 50 3.86 4.56 -13.12
C SER A 50 3.15 4.51 -11.76
N PHE A 51 2.33 3.49 -11.54
CA PHE A 51 1.69 3.24 -10.26
C PHE A 51 2.71 2.82 -9.20
N LEU A 52 3.60 1.88 -9.50
CA LEU A 52 4.65 1.45 -8.57
C LEU A 52 5.62 2.59 -8.23
N ASP A 53 6.02 3.39 -9.22
CA ASP A 53 6.88 4.55 -9.00
C ASP A 53 6.19 5.59 -8.10
N ALA A 54 4.92 5.89 -8.36
CA ALA A 54 4.15 6.85 -7.56
C ALA A 54 3.91 6.33 -6.13
N LEU A 55 3.58 5.06 -5.98
CA LEU A 55 3.36 4.45 -4.66
C LEU A 55 4.65 4.39 -3.84
N THR A 56 5.78 4.08 -4.47
CA THR A 56 7.09 4.06 -3.80
C THR A 56 7.45 5.43 -3.24
N GLU A 57 7.11 6.51 -3.95
CA GLU A 57 7.35 7.87 -3.46
C GLU A 57 6.41 8.24 -2.31
N GLU A 58 5.11 7.95 -2.43
CA GLU A 58 4.13 8.24 -1.39
C GLU A 58 4.40 7.47 -0.09
N MET A 59 4.92 6.24 -0.18
CA MET A 59 5.26 5.41 1.00
C MET A 59 6.32 6.06 1.89
N LYS A 60 7.14 6.98 1.39
CA LYS A 60 8.10 7.74 2.21
C LYS A 60 7.45 8.76 3.14
N ALA A 61 6.20 9.14 2.84
CA ALA A 61 5.44 10.10 3.63
C ALA A 61 4.54 9.42 4.68
N VAL A 62 4.38 8.10 4.61
CA VAL A 62 3.56 7.32 5.55
C VAL A 62 4.23 7.25 6.91
N VAL A 63 3.45 7.47 7.97
CA VAL A 63 3.93 7.29 9.34
C VAL A 63 3.68 5.85 9.77
N PHE A 64 4.76 5.13 10.06
CA PHE A 64 4.67 3.79 10.61
C PHE A 64 4.63 3.85 12.13
N ILE A 65 3.76 3.06 12.75
CA ILE A 65 3.62 2.96 14.19
C ILE A 65 3.98 1.55 14.62
N TYR A 66 5.10 1.41 15.32
CA TYR A 66 5.52 0.13 15.87
C TYR A 66 4.72 -0.23 17.11
N SER A 67 4.15 -1.43 17.13
CA SER A 67 3.51 -2.05 18.29
C SER A 67 4.06 -3.46 18.47
N GLY A 68 5.14 -3.59 19.22
CA GLY A 68 5.76 -4.88 19.52
C GLY A 68 6.61 -4.85 20.78
N ASP A 69 7.37 -5.92 21.00
CA ASP A 69 8.05 -6.18 22.26
C ASP A 69 9.47 -5.59 22.36
N LEU A 70 9.95 -4.93 21.29
CA LEU A 70 11.27 -4.29 21.31
C LEU A 70 11.26 -3.10 22.31
N PRO A 71 12.22 -3.04 23.26
CA PRO A 71 12.25 -1.99 24.26
C PRO A 71 12.46 -0.61 23.64
N GLU A 72 11.57 0.33 23.96
CA GLU A 72 11.55 1.68 23.33
C GLU A 72 11.60 1.60 21.79
N GLY A 73 10.96 0.57 21.21
CA GLY A 73 10.93 0.36 19.78
C GLY A 73 10.14 1.46 19.06
N GLU A 74 10.77 2.11 18.11
CA GLU A 74 10.17 3.14 17.26
C GLU A 74 10.38 2.79 15.78
N ALA A 75 9.32 2.92 14.98
CA ALA A 75 9.44 2.80 13.53
C ALA A 75 10.06 4.07 12.96
N TYR A 76 11.14 3.92 12.19
CA TYR A 76 11.95 5.05 11.71
C TYR A 76 11.67 5.39 10.24
N GLU A 77 11.86 4.41 9.34
CA GLU A 77 11.66 4.58 7.91
C GLU A 77 10.98 3.34 7.33
N GLY A 78 10.07 3.54 6.37
CA GLY A 78 9.41 2.47 5.64
C GLY A 78 9.65 2.57 4.14
N ALA A 79 9.75 1.41 3.49
CA ALA A 79 9.91 1.28 2.05
C ALA A 79 8.93 0.26 1.48
N LEU A 80 8.42 0.53 0.28
CA LEU A 80 7.61 -0.43 -0.46
C LEU A 80 8.51 -1.57 -0.98
N VAL A 81 8.19 -2.81 -0.64
CA VAL A 81 8.88 -4.01 -1.16
C VAL A 81 8.14 -4.54 -2.39
N SER A 82 6.85 -4.78 -2.23
CA SER A 82 5.98 -5.29 -3.30
C SER A 82 4.53 -4.85 -3.09
N VAL A 83 3.78 -4.82 -4.18
CA VAL A 83 2.32 -4.79 -4.16
C VAL A 83 1.84 -6.21 -4.43
N GLU A 84 1.07 -6.77 -3.50
CA GLU A 84 0.58 -8.14 -3.57
C GLU A 84 -0.75 -8.21 -4.33
N VAL A 85 -1.72 -7.38 -3.94
CA VAL A 85 -3.05 -7.38 -4.55
C VAL A 85 -3.73 -6.01 -4.47
N ILE A 86 -4.55 -5.71 -5.47
CA ILE A 86 -5.57 -4.65 -5.41
C ILE A 86 -6.90 -5.34 -5.11
N ASP A 87 -7.36 -5.23 -3.87
CA ASP A 87 -8.50 -5.98 -3.33
C ASP A 87 -9.85 -5.33 -3.68
N ASP A 88 -9.90 -3.99 -3.67
CA ASP A 88 -11.12 -3.22 -3.93
C ASP A 88 -10.82 -1.94 -4.70
N TRP A 89 -11.84 -1.39 -5.36
CA TRP A 89 -11.73 -0.17 -6.14
C TRP A 89 -13.04 0.62 -6.19
N SER A 90 -12.90 1.93 -6.32
CA SER A 90 -14.02 2.86 -6.50
C SER A 90 -13.66 3.94 -7.50
N VAL A 91 -14.54 4.22 -8.47
CA VAL A 91 -14.36 5.35 -9.39
C VAL A 91 -14.96 6.60 -8.76
N VAL A 92 -14.10 7.57 -8.44
CA VAL A 92 -14.51 8.84 -7.82
C VAL A 92 -14.75 9.93 -8.87
N GLY A 93 -14.04 9.85 -10.00
CA GLY A 93 -14.12 10.86 -11.04
C GLY A 93 -13.88 10.28 -12.43
N LEU A 94 -14.68 10.71 -13.40
CA LEU A 94 -14.47 10.40 -14.81
C LEU A 94 -14.60 11.67 -15.64
N SER A 95 -13.54 12.00 -16.36
CA SER A 95 -13.50 13.11 -17.32
C SER A 95 -13.09 12.60 -18.70
N GLN A 96 -13.04 13.48 -19.69
CA GLN A 96 -12.63 13.09 -21.05
C GLN A 96 -11.21 12.51 -21.09
N ASN A 97 -10.30 13.05 -20.29
CA ASN A 97 -8.87 12.69 -20.35
C ASN A 97 -8.34 12.02 -19.08
N ARG A 98 -9.09 12.09 -17.97
CA ARG A 98 -8.68 11.53 -16.67
C ARG A 98 -9.73 10.64 -16.05
N ILE A 99 -9.26 9.63 -15.32
CA ILE A 99 -10.06 8.82 -14.41
C ILE A 99 -9.41 8.87 -13.03
N THR A 100 -10.22 9.11 -12.00
CA THR A 100 -9.80 9.18 -10.60
C THR A 100 -10.38 7.97 -9.88
N LEU A 101 -9.51 7.16 -9.28
CA LEU A 101 -9.84 5.91 -8.60
C LEU A 101 -9.40 5.97 -7.14
N ILE A 102 -10.13 5.31 -6.26
CA ILE A 102 -9.62 4.88 -4.95
C ILE A 102 -9.39 3.38 -5.05
N LEU A 103 -8.19 2.93 -4.69
CA LEU A 103 -7.78 1.53 -4.70
C LEU A 103 -7.47 1.09 -3.27
N SER A 104 -7.99 -0.07 -2.86
CA SER A 104 -7.53 -0.77 -1.65
C SER A 104 -6.42 -1.71 -2.07
N VAL A 105 -5.20 -1.43 -1.60
CA VAL A 105 -3.99 -2.14 -2.00
C VAL A 105 -3.42 -2.87 -0.79
N MET A 106 -3.09 -4.13 -0.98
CA MET A 106 -2.30 -4.93 -0.05
C MET A 106 -0.87 -4.94 -0.56
N ALA A 107 0.05 -4.47 0.27
CA ALA A 107 1.46 -4.32 -0.06
C ALA A 107 2.34 -4.87 1.05
N ILE A 108 3.55 -5.28 0.71
CA ILE A 108 4.58 -5.58 1.69
C ILE A 108 5.42 -4.33 1.88
N ALA A 109 5.44 -3.81 3.11
CA ALA A 109 6.28 -2.71 3.52
C ALA A 109 7.43 -3.22 4.38
N ARG A 110 8.64 -2.76 4.08
CA ARG A 110 9.81 -2.98 4.93
C ARG A 110 9.97 -1.78 5.84
N VAL A 111 9.97 -1.99 7.15
CA VAL A 111 10.11 -0.93 8.14
C VAL A 111 11.35 -1.18 8.99
N GLU A 112 12.19 -0.15 9.12
CA GLU A 112 13.29 -0.13 10.08
C GLU A 112 12.73 0.23 11.46
N ILE A 113 12.96 -0.65 12.43
CA ILE A 113 12.63 -0.43 13.84
C ILE A 113 13.92 -0.16 14.60
N GLN A 114 14.02 1.02 15.20
CA GLN A 114 15.10 1.37 16.12
C GLN A 114 14.66 1.09 17.54
N PHE A 115 15.52 0.50 18.35
CA PHE A 115 15.18 0.10 19.71
C PHE A 115 16.39 0.19 20.66
N GLU A 116 16.10 0.11 21.95
CA GLU A 116 17.11 0.04 22.99
C GLU A 116 17.49 -1.43 23.27
N ASP A 117 18.69 -1.83 22.85
CA ASP A 117 19.29 -3.12 23.20
C ASP A 117 19.77 -3.09 24.66
N ARG A 118 19.18 -3.99 25.45
CA ARG A 118 19.39 -4.12 26.90
C ARG A 118 20.15 -5.40 27.28
N ASP A 119 20.65 -6.19 26.32
CA ASP A 119 21.26 -7.50 26.59
C ASP A 119 22.48 -7.42 27.52
N ASP A 120 23.31 -6.39 27.33
CA ASP A 120 24.48 -6.10 28.17
C ASP A 120 24.18 -5.11 29.32
N ALA A 121 22.95 -4.58 29.38
CA ALA A 121 22.59 -3.48 30.27
C ALA A 121 22.32 -3.95 31.70
N ARG A 122 22.51 -3.05 32.66
CA ARG A 122 22.19 -3.28 34.07
C ARG A 122 21.02 -2.42 34.49
N TYR A 123 19.99 -3.06 35.01
CA TYR A 123 18.83 -2.36 35.54
C TYR A 123 19.13 -1.80 36.93
N ASP A 124 19.05 -0.48 37.08
CA ASP A 124 19.06 0.17 38.39
C ASP A 124 17.63 0.31 38.91
N ARG A 125 17.33 -0.41 39.99
CA ARG A 125 16.01 -0.41 40.62
C ARG A 125 15.74 0.90 41.37
N GLU A 126 16.76 1.63 41.80
CA GLU A 126 16.57 2.89 42.52
C GLU A 126 15.96 3.97 41.62
N ASP A 127 16.50 4.07 40.40
CA ASP A 127 16.09 5.08 39.42
C ASP A 127 15.11 4.56 38.36
N GLY A 128 14.96 3.24 38.25
CA GLY A 128 14.09 2.60 37.26
C GLY A 128 14.62 2.68 35.82
N VAL A 129 15.94 2.84 35.65
CA VAL A 129 16.61 3.07 34.36
C VAL A 129 17.62 1.96 34.05
N TRP A 130 17.80 1.66 32.77
CA TRP A 130 18.83 0.74 32.28
C TRP A 130 20.13 1.49 31.99
N TYR A 131 21.24 1.05 32.59
CA TYR A 131 22.58 1.58 32.33
C TYR A 131 23.37 0.66 31.40
N GLY A 132 24.03 1.26 30.40
CA GLY A 132 24.85 0.52 29.43
C GLY A 132 24.06 -0.04 28.26
N ALA A 133 22.78 0.31 28.13
CA ALA A 133 21.98 0.01 26.95
C ALA A 133 22.54 0.71 25.71
N ARG A 134 22.31 0.12 24.53
CA ARG A 134 22.82 0.62 23.25
C ARG A 134 21.68 0.76 22.25
N SER A 135 21.80 1.69 21.32
CA SER A 135 20.87 1.75 20.19
C SER A 135 21.14 0.60 19.23
N ALA A 136 20.09 -0.08 18.82
CA ALA A 136 20.10 -1.13 17.81
C ALA A 136 18.97 -0.87 16.79
N ALA A 137 19.06 -1.53 15.64
CA ALA A 137 18.06 -1.45 14.58
C ALA A 137 17.80 -2.83 13.98
N THR A 138 16.58 -3.07 13.53
CA THR A 138 16.17 -4.27 12.78
C THR A 138 15.21 -3.87 11.67
N GLU A 139 15.15 -4.67 10.61
CA GLU A 139 14.17 -4.51 9.54
C GLU A 139 13.08 -5.58 9.69
N ILE A 140 11.82 -5.18 9.53
CA ILE A 140 10.67 -6.09 9.47
C ILE A 140 9.94 -5.89 8.14
N ASP A 141 9.55 -6.99 7.51
CA ASP A 141 8.66 -6.98 6.34
C ASP A 141 7.24 -7.30 6.85
N GLU A 142 6.31 -6.36 6.69
CA GLU A 142 4.94 -6.47 7.16
C GLU A 142 3.95 -6.28 6.01
N GLU A 143 2.88 -7.06 6.02
CA GLU A 143 1.75 -6.87 5.10
C GLU A 143 0.89 -5.71 5.59
N VAL A 144 0.76 -4.68 4.75
CA VAL A 144 0.01 -3.46 5.05
C VAL A 144 -1.12 -3.28 4.05
N ARG A 145 -2.29 -2.90 4.55
CA ARG A 145 -3.44 -2.54 3.73
C ARG A 145 -3.53 -1.02 3.69
N ILE A 146 -3.40 -0.45 2.50
CA ILE A 146 -3.43 0.99 2.27
C ILE A 146 -4.50 1.35 1.23
N GLN A 147 -5.14 2.50 1.43
CA GLN A 147 -6.03 3.11 0.46
C GLN A 147 -5.26 4.16 -0.35
N VAL A 148 -5.35 4.07 -1.67
CA VAL A 148 -4.62 4.94 -2.58
C VAL A 148 -5.60 5.63 -3.51
N LEU A 149 -5.61 6.96 -3.50
CA LEU A 149 -6.26 7.77 -4.53
C LEU A 149 -5.32 7.88 -5.72
N VAL A 150 -5.76 7.47 -6.90
CA VAL A 150 -4.97 7.44 -8.12
C VAL A 150 -5.66 8.21 -9.22
N ASP A 151 -4.93 9.13 -9.83
CA ASP A 151 -5.34 9.95 -10.95
C ASP A 151 -4.63 9.46 -12.22
N LEU A 152 -5.40 8.99 -13.20
CA LEU A 152 -4.91 8.29 -14.38
C LEU A 152 -5.20 9.06 -15.65
N ASP A 153 -4.23 9.13 -16.55
CA ASP A 153 -4.45 9.57 -17.93
C ASP A 153 -5.13 8.44 -18.73
N ARG A 154 -6.30 8.73 -19.30
CA ARG A 154 -7.12 7.72 -20.02
C ARG A 154 -6.51 7.26 -21.34
N SER A 155 -5.62 8.05 -21.94
CA SER A 155 -5.03 7.75 -23.24
C SER A 155 -3.77 6.90 -23.12
N SER A 156 -2.96 7.14 -22.09
CA SER A 156 -1.70 6.42 -21.86
C SER A 156 -1.80 5.36 -20.77
N GLY A 157 -2.77 5.48 -19.87
CA GLY A 157 -2.90 4.66 -18.66
C GLY A 157 -1.90 5.02 -17.57
N GLN A 158 -1.15 6.11 -17.75
CA GLN A 158 -0.16 6.53 -16.77
C GLN A 158 -0.83 7.15 -15.56
N VAL A 159 -0.36 6.77 -14.38
CA VAL A 159 -0.63 7.46 -13.13
C VAL A 159 0.03 8.83 -13.19
N VAL A 160 -0.80 9.87 -13.13
CA VAL A 160 -0.37 11.27 -13.09
C VAL A 160 -0.12 11.71 -11.66
N GLU A 161 -0.94 11.23 -10.73
CA GLU A 161 -0.83 11.51 -9.30
C GLU A 161 -1.33 10.28 -8.54
N ALA A 162 -0.63 9.93 -7.46
CA ALA A 162 -1.11 8.98 -6.46
C ALA A 162 -1.00 9.64 -5.09
N ARG A 163 -1.92 9.30 -4.19
CA ARG A 163 -1.88 9.73 -2.79
C ARG A 163 -2.36 8.61 -1.90
N ILE A 164 -1.56 8.25 -0.91
CA ILE A 164 -2.02 7.35 0.15
C ILE A 164 -2.97 8.13 1.06
N LEU A 165 -4.14 7.56 1.33
CA LEU A 165 -5.19 8.17 2.15
C LEU A 165 -5.05 7.82 3.63
N ASP A 166 -4.28 6.79 3.95
CA ASP A 166 -3.97 6.38 5.31
C ASP A 166 -2.70 7.09 5.79
N ASP A 167 -2.85 7.97 6.77
CA ASP A 167 -1.72 8.73 7.33
C ASP A 167 -0.86 7.87 8.27
N GLU A 168 -1.44 6.83 8.88
CA GLU A 168 -0.82 5.98 9.90
C GLU A 168 -0.98 4.50 9.56
N VAL A 169 0.12 3.75 9.59
CA VAL A 169 0.14 2.31 9.36
C VAL A 169 0.78 1.60 10.56
N GLY A 170 0.00 0.75 11.22
CA GLY A 170 0.48 -0.06 12.33
C GLY A 170 1.32 -1.22 11.83
N VAL A 171 2.49 -1.43 12.44
CA VAL A 171 3.35 -2.59 12.18
C VAL A 171 3.65 -3.32 13.47
N HIS A 172 3.57 -4.64 13.42
CA HIS A 172 3.85 -5.48 14.58
C HIS A 172 5.25 -6.05 14.46
N GLY A 173 5.97 -6.04 15.58
CA GLY A 173 7.21 -6.82 15.66
C GLY A 173 6.93 -8.31 15.54
N PRO A 174 7.95 -9.15 15.32
CA PRO A 174 7.78 -10.59 15.41
C PRO A 174 7.15 -10.93 16.76
N SER A 175 5.91 -11.45 16.73
CA SER A 175 5.32 -12.06 17.90
C SER A 175 6.13 -13.31 18.20
N ASP A 176 6.64 -13.42 19.43
CA ASP A 176 7.04 -14.72 19.96
C ASP A 176 5.76 -15.54 20.16
N ASP A 177 5.17 -16.04 19.07
CA ASP A 177 4.10 -17.04 19.11
C ASP A 177 4.71 -18.39 19.54
N ILE A 178 5.16 -18.46 20.79
CA ILE A 178 5.70 -19.63 21.50
C ILE A 178 4.54 -20.54 21.97
N TYR A 179 3.50 -20.71 21.16
CA TYR A 179 2.42 -21.67 21.43
C TYR A 179 2.08 -22.51 20.19
N ASP A 180 3.08 -23.22 19.67
CA ASP A 180 2.84 -24.48 18.95
C ASP A 180 2.62 -25.59 20.01
N TYR A 181 1.36 -25.97 20.21
CA TYR A 181 0.93 -27.06 21.09
C TYR A 181 0.96 -28.43 20.39
#